data_AF-A0A484ZL36-F1
#
_entry.id   AF-A0A484ZL36-F1
#
_cell.length_a   1.000
_cell.length_b   1.000
_cell.length_c   1.000
_cell.angle_alpha   90.00
_cell.angle_beta   90.00
_cell.angle_gamma   90.00
#
_symmetry.space_group_name_H-M   'P 1'
#
loop_
_entity.id
_entity.type
_entity.pdbx_description
1 polymer ?
#
loop_
_entity_poly.entity_id
_entity_poly.type
_entity_poly.pdbx_seq_one_letter_code
_entity_poly.pdbx_strand_id
1 'polypeptide(L)'
;MTQFAEVRQSGRLIACAGLDGNIIKCVAIDREHRGSSLMLRLITEVTDMAYRNGFERLFLYTKPCNIPMFTDCGFSALATVEGRVTLMENSTTRLPHYCQTLAEQFRAGEKIGSIVINANPFTLGHRYLIEQAALQCDWVHVFVVREDASRFCLSRPL
;
A
#
# COMPACT_ATOMS: atom_id res chain seq x y z
N MET A 1 -16.64 -4.41 2.16
CA MET A 1 -17.40 -4.74 0.94
C MET A 1 -16.74 -4.00 -0.21
N THR A 2 -16.43 -4.69 -1.31
CA THR A 2 -15.84 -4.03 -2.50
C THR A 2 -16.91 -3.18 -3.20
N GLN A 3 -16.54 -1.96 -3.59
CA GLN A 3 -17.39 -1.04 -4.35
C GLN A 3 -16.81 -0.79 -5.74
N PHE A 4 -17.63 -0.30 -6.66
CA PHE A 4 -17.22 -0.03 -8.04
C PHE A 4 -17.73 1.33 -8.51
N ALA A 5 -16.90 2.02 -9.28
CA ALA A 5 -17.30 3.15 -10.12
C ALA A 5 -17.33 2.67 -11.58
N GLU A 6 -18.40 3.02 -12.29
CA GLU A 6 -18.60 2.67 -13.69
C GLU A 6 -18.94 3.91 -14.51
N VAL A 7 -18.44 3.99 -15.73
CA VAL A 7 -18.88 4.97 -16.71
C VAL A 7 -19.52 4.25 -17.88
N ARG A 8 -20.75 4.64 -18.19
CA ARG A 8 -21.55 4.09 -19.28
C ARG A 8 -21.89 5.18 -20.30
N GLN A 9 -21.79 4.82 -21.57
CA GLN A 9 -22.25 5.65 -22.68
C GLN A 9 -23.25 4.85 -23.50
N SER A 10 -24.46 5.39 -23.66
CA SER A 10 -25.57 4.70 -24.35
C SER A 10 -25.80 3.27 -23.85
N GLY A 11 -25.72 3.06 -22.53
CA GLY A 11 -25.90 1.76 -21.88
C GLY A 11 -24.66 0.84 -21.89
N ARG A 12 -23.67 1.09 -22.75
CA ARG A 12 -22.41 0.32 -22.81
C ARG A 12 -21.43 0.79 -21.74
N LEU A 13 -20.83 -0.15 -21.01
CA LEU A 13 -19.73 0.12 -20.09
C LEU A 13 -18.47 0.49 -20.87
N ILE A 14 -17.94 1.68 -20.62
CA ILE A 14 -16.74 2.21 -21.31
C ILE A 14 -15.56 2.42 -20.36
N ALA A 15 -15.79 2.47 -19.04
CA ALA A 15 -14.73 2.49 -18.05
C ALA A 15 -15.22 1.97 -16.69
N CYS A 16 -14.31 1.40 -15.90
CA CYS A 16 -14.62 0.96 -14.53
C CYS A 16 -13.38 0.98 -13.64
N ALA A 17 -13.62 1.08 -12.33
CA ALA A 17 -12.61 0.91 -11.29
C ALA A 17 -13.26 0.35 -10.03
N GLY A 18 -12.55 -0.54 -9.34
CA GLY A 18 -12.96 -1.15 -8.09
C GLY A 18 -12.21 -0.57 -6.89
N LEU A 19 -12.89 -0.49 -5.75
CA LEU A 19 -12.35 -0.07 -4.46
C LEU A 19 -12.60 -1.17 -3.43
N ASP A 20 -11.53 -1.63 -2.79
CA ASP A 20 -11.60 -2.65 -1.74
C ASP A 20 -10.78 -2.22 -0.52
N GLY A 21 -11.49 -1.78 0.52
CA GLY A 21 -10.86 -1.05 1.61
C GLY A 21 -10.16 0.19 1.06
N ASN A 22 -8.84 0.23 1.22
CA ASN A 22 -7.99 1.31 0.73
C ASN A 22 -7.23 0.97 -0.56
N ILE A 23 -7.61 -0.12 -1.26
CA ILE A 23 -6.95 -0.56 -2.50
C ILE A 23 -7.86 -0.25 -3.70
N ILE A 24 -7.36 0.57 -4.62
CA ILE A 24 -7.94 0.75 -5.94
C ILE A 24 -7.43 -0.37 -6.86
N LYS A 25 -8.35 -1.09 -7.49
CA LYS A 25 -8.06 -2.25 -8.35
C LYS A 25 -9.00 -2.31 -9.56
N CYS A 26 -8.71 -3.20 -10.50
CA CYS A 26 -9.59 -3.46 -11.66
C CYS A 26 -9.92 -2.21 -12.49
N VAL A 27 -8.97 -1.28 -12.61
CA VAL A 27 -9.14 -0.07 -13.43
C VAL A 27 -9.00 -0.43 -14.90
N ALA A 28 -10.04 -0.14 -15.69
CA ALA A 28 -10.05 -0.40 -17.13
C ALA A 28 -10.81 0.68 -17.89
N ILE A 29 -10.30 1.02 -19.08
CA ILE A 29 -10.93 1.97 -20.00
C ILE A 29 -10.93 1.37 -21.41
N ASP A 30 -12.09 1.48 -22.06
CA ASP A 30 -12.30 1.13 -23.45
C ASP A 30 -11.28 1.84 -24.36
N ARG A 31 -10.73 1.12 -25.33
CA ARG A 31 -9.61 1.60 -26.15
C ARG A 31 -9.92 2.89 -26.90
N GLU A 32 -11.16 3.05 -27.36
CA GLU A 32 -11.61 4.21 -28.13
C GLU A 32 -11.71 5.48 -27.27
N HIS A 33 -11.70 5.32 -25.95
CA HIS A 33 -11.87 6.40 -24.97
C HIS A 33 -10.59 6.70 -24.17
N ARG A 34 -9.47 6.05 -24.52
CA ARG A 34 -8.15 6.29 -23.91
C ARG A 34 -7.60 7.66 -24.32
N GLY A 35 -6.87 8.31 -23.42
CA GLY A 35 -6.33 9.66 -23.64
C GLY A 35 -7.36 10.79 -23.48
N SER A 36 -8.60 10.46 -23.10
CA SER A 36 -9.59 11.45 -22.64
C SER A 36 -9.43 11.74 -21.14
N SER A 37 -10.10 12.78 -20.65
CA SER A 37 -10.22 13.07 -19.21
C SER A 37 -11.01 12.01 -18.43
N LEU A 38 -11.49 10.95 -19.09
CA LEU A 38 -12.27 9.88 -18.49
C LEU A 38 -11.50 9.14 -17.39
N MET A 39 -10.20 8.90 -17.59
CA MET A 39 -9.36 8.25 -16.57
C MET A 39 -9.29 9.07 -15.30
N LEU A 40 -8.95 10.35 -15.44
CA LEU A 40 -8.84 11.26 -14.31
C LEU A 40 -10.17 11.33 -13.55
N ARG A 41 -11.29 11.52 -14.25
CA ARG A 41 -12.63 11.56 -13.64
C ARG A 41 -12.98 10.28 -12.90
N LEU A 42 -12.68 9.11 -13.48
CA LEU A 42 -12.91 7.82 -12.86
C LEU A 42 -12.09 7.66 -11.57
N ILE A 43 -10.80 8.00 -11.61
CA ILE A 43 -9.94 7.90 -10.42
C ILE A 43 -10.34 8.91 -9.34
N THR A 44 -10.74 10.13 -9.72
CA THR A 44 -11.28 11.11 -8.78
C THR A 44 -12.51 10.56 -8.06
N GLU A 45 -13.49 9.99 -8.79
CA GLU A 45 -14.69 9.43 -8.15
C GLU A 45 -14.35 8.30 -7.19
N VAL A 46 -13.47 7.38 -7.58
CA VAL A 46 -13.06 6.26 -6.70
C VAL A 46 -12.30 6.75 -5.48
N THR A 47 -11.48 7.78 -5.65
CA THR A 47 -10.73 8.42 -4.55
C THR A 47 -11.69 9.08 -3.57
N ASP A 48 -12.69 9.82 -4.07
CA ASP A 48 -13.71 10.45 -3.25
C ASP A 48 -14.59 9.41 -2.54
N MET A 49 -14.92 8.30 -3.21
CA MET A 49 -15.59 7.15 -2.57
C MET A 49 -14.77 6.61 -1.40
N ALA A 50 -13.45 6.47 -1.57
CA ALA A 50 -12.57 5.97 -0.52
C ALA A 50 -12.48 6.93 0.66
N TYR A 51 -12.39 8.24 0.41
CA TYR A 51 -12.43 9.26 1.47
C TYR A 51 -13.75 9.26 2.23
N ARG A 52 -14.89 9.11 1.55
CA ARG A 52 -16.21 8.96 2.22
C ARG A 52 -16.27 7.74 3.13
N ASN A 53 -15.50 6.69 2.82
CA ASN A 53 -15.37 5.50 3.64
C ASN A 53 -14.31 5.61 4.75
N GLY A 54 -13.64 6.75 4.88
CA GLY A 54 -12.57 6.97 5.88
C GLY A 54 -11.19 6.45 5.47
N PHE A 55 -10.99 6.09 4.19
CA PHE A 55 -9.69 5.64 3.69
C PHE A 55 -8.92 6.79 3.06
N GLU A 56 -8.00 7.41 3.81
CA GLU A 56 -7.15 8.50 3.31
C GLU A 56 -5.88 8.01 2.59
N ARG A 57 -5.40 6.81 2.95
CA ARG A 57 -4.17 6.22 2.41
C ARG A 57 -4.52 5.18 1.38
N LEU A 58 -4.44 5.54 0.10
CA LEU A 58 -4.85 4.68 -0.99
C LEU A 58 -3.66 4.02 -1.66
N PHE A 59 -3.83 2.75 -1.99
CA PHE A 59 -2.85 1.98 -2.76
C PHE A 59 -3.45 1.52 -4.09
N LEU A 60 -2.58 1.35 -5.07
CA LEU A 60 -2.94 0.87 -6.40
C LEU A 60 -1.88 -0.11 -6.90
N TYR A 61 -2.34 -1.24 -7.43
CA TYR A 61 -1.49 -2.20 -8.14
C TYR A 61 -1.73 -2.09 -9.64
N THR A 62 -0.66 -1.96 -10.42
CA THR A 62 -0.77 -1.84 -11.87
C THR A 62 0.43 -2.44 -12.58
N LYS A 63 0.35 -2.60 -13.90
CA LYS A 63 1.52 -2.97 -14.72
C LYS A 63 2.48 -1.78 -14.81
N PRO A 64 3.81 -1.99 -14.87
CA PRO A 64 4.77 -0.89 -14.96
C PRO A 64 4.51 0.07 -16.14
N CYS A 65 4.01 -0.44 -17.27
CA CYS A 65 3.66 0.39 -18.43
C CYS A 65 2.54 1.41 -18.17
N ASN A 66 1.77 1.24 -17.10
CA ASN A 66 0.67 2.12 -16.74
C ASN A 66 1.07 3.20 -15.71
N ILE A 67 2.31 3.20 -15.22
CA ILE A 67 2.77 4.18 -14.22
C ILE A 67 2.47 5.62 -14.66
N PRO A 68 2.81 6.07 -15.88
CA PRO A 68 2.58 7.48 -16.27
C PRO A 68 1.12 7.90 -16.12
N MET A 69 0.18 7.02 -16.52
CA MET A 69 -1.26 7.27 -16.43
C MET A 69 -1.72 7.48 -14.98
N PHE A 70 -1.18 6.72 -14.02
CA PHE A 70 -1.54 6.85 -12.61
C PHE A 70 -0.78 7.98 -11.91
N THR A 71 0.43 8.30 -12.37
CA THR A 71 1.16 9.50 -11.95
C THR A 71 0.36 10.77 -12.24
N ASP A 72 -0.23 10.87 -13.44
CA ASP A 72 -1.10 11.99 -13.81
C ASP A 72 -2.37 12.06 -12.95
N CYS A 73 -2.75 10.97 -12.27
CA CYS A 73 -3.87 10.90 -11.35
C CYS A 73 -3.46 11.10 -9.87
N GLY A 74 -2.23 11.55 -9.61
CA GLY A 74 -1.75 11.84 -8.25
C GLY A 74 -1.20 10.65 -7.47
N PHE A 75 -0.91 9.53 -8.13
CA PHE A 75 -0.26 8.37 -7.51
C PHE A 75 1.26 8.39 -7.74
N SER A 76 2.03 7.93 -6.77
CA SER A 76 3.47 7.77 -6.88
C SER A 76 3.85 6.30 -6.77
N ALA A 77 4.87 5.86 -7.52
CA ALA A 77 5.34 4.48 -7.43
C ALA A 77 6.14 4.25 -6.14
N LEU A 78 5.80 3.18 -5.43
CA LEU A 78 6.49 2.75 -4.20
C LEU A 78 7.51 1.64 -4.48
N ALA A 79 7.11 0.63 -5.26
CA ALA A 79 7.94 -0.50 -5.59
C ALA A 79 7.50 -1.10 -6.92
N THR A 80 8.48 -1.51 -7.73
CA THR A 80 8.24 -2.15 -9.02
C THR A 80 8.97 -3.47 -9.10
N VAL A 81 8.25 -4.50 -9.53
CA VAL A 81 8.83 -5.73 -10.04
C VAL A 81 8.71 -5.68 -11.56
N GLU A 82 9.85 -5.51 -12.22
CA GLU A 82 9.93 -5.31 -13.67
C GLU A 82 9.15 -6.38 -14.45
N GLY A 83 8.38 -5.92 -15.43
CA GLY A 83 7.52 -6.76 -16.26
C GLY A 83 6.31 -7.39 -15.55
N ARG A 84 6.12 -7.17 -14.24
CA ARG A 84 5.04 -7.80 -13.46
C ARG A 84 4.07 -6.80 -12.87
N VAL A 85 4.50 -6.02 -11.89
CA VAL A 85 3.61 -5.17 -11.08
C VAL A 85 4.36 -4.00 -10.47
N THR A 86 3.65 -2.89 -10.33
CA THR A 86 4.05 -1.73 -9.55
C THR A 86 2.98 -1.46 -8.50
N LEU A 87 3.42 -1.31 -7.26
CA LEU A 87 2.63 -0.77 -6.17
C LEU A 87 2.79 0.75 -6.17
N MET A 88 1.68 1.47 -6.08
CA MET A 88 1.64 2.94 -6.03
C MET A 88 0.83 3.41 -4.82
N GLU A 89 1.10 4.61 -4.31
CA GLU A 89 0.30 5.27 -3.26
C GLU A 89 -0.17 6.67 -3.68
N ASN A 90 -1.22 7.18 -3.04
CA ASN A 90 -1.76 8.54 -3.25
C ASN A 90 -0.96 9.64 -2.53
N SER A 91 0.35 9.49 -2.38
CA SER A 91 1.22 10.47 -1.73
C SER A 91 2.64 10.37 -2.28
N THR A 92 3.34 11.49 -2.37
CA THR A 92 4.77 11.54 -2.70
C THR A 92 5.66 11.73 -1.47
N THR A 93 5.07 12.01 -0.31
CA THR A 93 5.79 12.44 0.90
C THR A 93 5.68 11.46 2.06
N ARG A 94 4.70 10.56 2.04
CA ARG A 94 4.40 9.68 3.18
C ARG A 94 5.53 8.72 3.50
N LEU A 95 6.01 7.95 2.52
CA LEU A 95 7.15 7.06 2.72
C LEU A 95 8.44 7.82 3.05
N PRO A 96 8.84 8.89 2.32
CA PRO A 96 10.00 9.71 2.70
C PRO A 96 9.93 10.24 4.14
N HIS A 97 8.78 10.77 4.56
CA HIS A 97 8.60 11.25 5.92
C HIS A 97 8.72 10.12 6.95
N TYR A 98 8.13 8.95 6.67
CA TYR A 98 8.28 7.78 7.55
C TYR A 98 9.74 7.35 7.68
N CYS A 99 10.50 7.32 6.59
CA CYS A 99 11.95 7.06 6.61
C CYS A 99 12.71 8.09 7.44
N GLN A 100 12.32 9.37 7.38
CA GLN A 100 12.92 10.42 8.20
C GLN A 100 12.65 10.18 9.70
N THR A 101 11.41 9.85 10.07
CA THR A 101 11.07 9.49 11.46
C THR A 101 11.87 8.27 11.95
N LEU A 102 12.13 7.28 11.08
CA LEU A 102 12.99 6.14 11.43
C LEU A 102 14.46 6.55 11.59
N ALA A 103 14.95 7.48 10.77
CA ALA A 103 16.33 7.98 10.86
C ALA A 103 16.60 8.70 12.20
N GLU A 104 15.59 9.36 12.78
CA GLU A 104 15.68 9.97 14.12
C GLU A 104 15.87 8.92 15.23
N GLN A 105 15.47 7.67 14.98
CA GLN A 105 15.65 6.55 15.90
C GLN A 105 16.98 5.81 15.70
N PHE A 106 17.89 6.40 14.93
CA PHE A 106 19.20 5.83 14.67
C PHE A 106 19.93 5.48 15.97
N ARG A 107 20.51 4.28 15.98
CA ARG A 107 21.38 3.81 17.04
C ARG A 107 22.71 3.41 16.45
N ALA A 108 23.79 3.96 17.00
CA ALA A 108 25.13 3.57 16.63
C ALA A 108 25.40 2.11 17.06
N GLY A 109 26.05 1.36 16.18
CA GLY A 109 26.47 -0.03 16.39
C GLY A 109 27.27 -0.50 15.17
N GLU A 110 28.10 -1.53 15.36
CA GLU A 110 28.89 -2.14 14.30
C GLU A 110 28.03 -3.10 13.46
N LYS A 111 27.14 -3.87 14.12
CA LYS A 111 26.23 -4.82 13.48
C LYS A 111 24.79 -4.50 13.83
N ILE A 112 24.05 -3.99 12.84
CA ILE A 112 22.63 -3.64 12.96
C ILE A 112 21.78 -4.67 12.20
N GLY A 113 20.85 -5.30 12.91
CA GLY A 113 19.88 -6.24 12.36
C GLY A 113 18.53 -5.58 12.08
N SER A 114 17.76 -6.17 11.17
CA SER A 114 16.35 -5.82 10.98
C SER A 114 15.50 -7.05 10.74
N ILE A 115 14.29 -7.04 11.30
CA ILE A 115 13.29 -8.10 11.16
C ILE A 115 11.98 -7.45 10.72
N VAL A 116 11.44 -7.89 9.59
CA VAL A 116 10.04 -7.62 9.22
C VAL A 116 9.23 -8.86 9.54
N ILE A 117 8.25 -8.74 10.44
CA ILE A 117 7.53 -9.90 10.98
C ILE A 117 6.03 -9.66 11.01
N ASN A 118 5.27 -10.58 10.42
CA ASN A 118 3.86 -10.75 10.74
C ASN A 118 3.77 -11.59 12.01
N ALA A 119 3.27 -11.00 13.10
CA ALA A 119 3.30 -11.60 14.42
C ALA A 119 1.89 -11.78 15.00
N ASN A 120 0.95 -12.21 14.16
CA ASN A 120 -0.46 -12.36 14.51
C ASN A 120 -0.92 -13.84 14.38
N PRO A 121 -0.88 -14.65 15.46
CA PRO A 121 -0.42 -14.32 16.82
C PRO A 121 1.11 -14.39 16.99
N PHE A 122 1.62 -13.76 18.05
CA PHE A 122 3.03 -13.84 18.42
C PHE A 122 3.33 -15.20 19.06
N THR A 123 4.35 -15.91 18.55
CA THR A 123 4.67 -17.29 18.97
C THR A 123 6.04 -17.34 19.67
N LEU A 124 6.31 -18.44 20.37
CA LEU A 124 7.64 -18.70 20.93
C LEU A 124 8.73 -18.77 19.84
N GLY A 125 8.39 -19.19 18.62
CA GLY A 125 9.31 -19.16 17.48
C GLY A 125 9.68 -17.74 17.07
N HIS A 126 8.71 -16.82 17.03
CA HIS A 126 8.97 -15.40 16.78
C HIS A 126 9.89 -14.81 17.85
N ARG A 127 9.59 -15.09 19.13
CA ARG A 127 10.43 -14.69 20.25
C ARG A 127 11.85 -15.20 20.11
N TYR A 128 12.01 -16.50 19.86
CA TYR A 128 13.31 -17.12 19.70
C TYR A 128 14.12 -16.44 18.58
N LEU A 129 13.54 -16.22 17.40
CA LEU A 129 14.24 -15.56 16.29
C LEU A 129 14.66 -14.12 16.61
N ILE A 130 13.81 -13.36 17.31
CA ILE A 130 14.14 -11.99 17.74
C ILE A 130 15.27 -12.02 18.78
N GLU A 131 15.21 -12.89 19.77
CA GLU A 131 16.26 -13.04 20.79
C GLU A 131 17.59 -13.49 20.16
N GLN A 132 17.56 -14.44 19.23
CA GLN A 132 18.77 -14.88 18.51
C GLN A 132 19.38 -13.77 17.65
N ALA A 133 18.56 -12.91 17.03
CA ALA A 133 19.05 -11.76 16.29
C ALA A 133 19.66 -10.70 17.24
N ALA A 134 19.02 -10.47 18.39
CA ALA A 134 19.48 -9.51 19.40
C ALA A 134 20.80 -9.93 20.07
N LEU A 135 21.07 -11.24 20.20
CA LEU A 135 22.36 -11.75 20.65
C LEU A 135 23.49 -11.56 19.62
N GLN A 136 23.14 -11.40 18.34
CA GLN A 136 24.09 -11.34 17.23
C GLN A 136 24.32 -9.93 16.69
N CYS A 137 23.56 -8.93 17.14
CA CYS A 137 23.60 -7.56 16.65
C CYS A 137 23.60 -6.60 17.84
N ASP A 138 24.26 -5.44 17.69
CA ASP A 138 24.23 -4.39 18.71
C ASP A 138 22.82 -3.82 18.86
N TRP A 139 22.09 -3.72 17.74
CA TRP A 139 20.70 -3.32 17.67
C TRP A 139 19.93 -4.15 16.65
N VAL A 140 18.64 -4.40 16.94
CA VAL A 140 17.72 -5.04 15.99
C VAL A 140 16.46 -4.19 15.86
N HIS A 141 16.19 -3.71 14.64
CA HIS A 141 14.95 -3.01 14.31
C HIS A 141 13.86 -4.01 13.91
N VAL A 142 12.82 -4.13 14.72
CA VAL A 142 11.69 -5.05 14.47
C VAL A 142 10.50 -4.28 13.91
N PHE A 143 10.19 -4.49 12.63
CA PHE A 143 9.03 -3.98 11.93
C PHE A 143 7.90 -5.01 12.02
N VAL A 144 6.94 -4.78 12.91
CA VAL A 144 5.76 -5.63 13.05
C VAL A 144 4.73 -5.25 12.00
N VAL A 145 4.40 -6.18 11.10
CA VAL A 145 3.38 -6.00 10.07
C VAL A 145 2.01 -5.98 10.75
N ARG A 146 1.25 -4.90 10.52
CA ARG A 146 -0.12 -4.76 10.98
C ARG A 146 -1.04 -5.37 9.94
N GLU A 147 -1.82 -6.38 10.31
CA GLU A 147 -2.81 -7.02 9.45
C GLU A 147 -4.15 -7.03 10.19
N ASP A 148 -5.21 -6.47 9.58
CA ASP A 148 -6.55 -6.31 10.19
C ASP A 148 -7.34 -7.64 10.30
N ALA A 149 -6.71 -8.78 10.02
CA ALA A 149 -7.27 -10.11 10.18
C ALA A 149 -7.00 -10.71 11.59
N SER A 150 -6.85 -9.87 12.61
CA SER A 150 -6.61 -10.29 13.99
C SER A 150 -7.77 -11.13 14.53
N ARG A 151 -7.53 -12.45 14.63
CA ARG A 151 -8.37 -13.35 15.45
C ARG A 151 -8.21 -13.10 16.94
N PHE A 152 -7.17 -12.36 17.36
CA PHE A 152 -6.87 -12.04 18.76
C PHE A 152 -6.27 -10.64 18.92
N CYS A 153 -6.68 -9.96 19.99
CA CYS A 153 -6.19 -8.63 20.36
C CYS A 153 -4.87 -8.77 21.15
N LEU A 154 -3.84 -7.99 20.80
CA LEU A 154 -2.56 -7.96 21.52
C LEU A 154 -2.68 -7.02 22.73
N SER A 155 -3.39 -7.46 23.77
CA SER A 155 -3.51 -6.71 25.03
C SER A 155 -2.61 -7.31 26.11
N ARG A 156 -1.29 -7.10 25.99
CA ARG A 156 -0.38 -6.94 27.14
C ARG A 156 1.03 -6.55 26.68
N PRO A 157 1.57 -5.40 27.10
CA PRO A 157 3.02 -5.20 27.15
C PRO A 157 3.59 -6.10 28.27
N LEU A 158 4.74 -6.71 28.01
CA LEU A 158 5.62 -7.26 29.06
C LEU A 158 6.25 -6.11 29.84
#